data_AF-O74120-F1
#
_entry.id   AF-O74120-F1
#
_cell.length_a   1.000
_cell.length_b   1.000
_cell.length_c   1.000
_cell.angle_alpha   90.00
_cell.angle_beta   90.00
_cell.angle_gamma   90.00
#
_symmetry.space_group_name_H-M   'P 1'
#
loop_
_entity.id
_entity.type
_entity.pdbx_description
1 polymer ?
#
loop_
_entity_poly.entity_id
_entity_poly.type
_entity_poly.pdbx_seq_one_letter_code
_entity_poly.pdbx_strand_id
1 'polypeptide(L)'
;ISHHYAKAFESLFGIVTCLPGCFSMYRIKSPKNGAWVPILANPDIILEYNQNVVTTLHEKNLLLLGEDRFLTTLMLRTFPKRQMMFVPQARCKTVVPDEFKVLLSQRRR
;
A
#
# COMPACT_ATOMS: atom_id res chain seq x y z
N ILE A 1 2.45 6.28 21.41
CA ILE A 1 3.74 5.57 21.67
C ILE A 1 4.00 4.51 20.58
N SER A 2 3.16 3.49 20.39
CA SER A 2 3.41 2.39 19.42
C SER A 2 3.63 2.80 17.94
N HIS A 3 2.89 3.78 17.42
CA HIS A 3 3.02 4.20 16.00
C HIS A 3 4.39 4.81 15.67
N HIS A 4 5.00 5.54 16.62
CA HIS A 4 6.35 6.11 16.42
C HIS A 4 7.43 5.03 16.44
N TYR A 5 7.29 4.04 17.32
CA TYR A 5 8.22 2.90 17.36
C TYR A 5 8.09 2.01 16.14
N ALA A 6 6.87 1.77 15.62
CA ALA A 6 6.67 0.99 14.40
C ALA A 6 7.45 1.60 13.22
N LYS A 7 7.39 2.93 13.03
CA LYS A 7 8.15 3.62 11.98
C LYS A 7 9.66 3.57 12.19
N ALA A 8 10.13 3.66 13.43
CA ALA A 8 11.55 3.49 13.74
C ALA A 8 12.04 2.06 13.44
N PHE A 9 11.22 1.05 13.74
CA PHE A 9 11.51 -0.36 13.41
C PHE A 9 11.52 -0.61 11.90
N GLU A 10 10.54 -0.09 11.16
CA GLU A 10 10.51 -0.16 9.68
C GLU A 10 11.79 0.44 9.07
N SER A 11 12.27 1.56 9.62
CA SER A 11 13.51 2.20 9.17
C SER A 11 14.76 1.38 9.47
N LEU A 12 14.78 0.60 10.56
CA LEU A 12 15.94 -0.20 10.96
C LEU A 12 16.12 -1.43 10.07
N PHE A 13 15.00 -2.06 9.67
CA PHE A 13 15.00 -3.28 8.85
C PHE A 13 14.79 -3.02 7.36
N GLY A 14 14.48 -1.77 6.97
CA GLY A 14 14.15 -1.41 5.58
C GLY A 14 12.85 -2.04 5.07
N ILE A 15 12.08 -2.69 5.95
CA ILE A 15 10.81 -3.34 5.65
C ILE A 15 9.69 -2.36 5.97
N VAL A 16 8.76 -2.19 5.02
CA VAL A 16 7.61 -1.30 5.16
C VAL A 16 6.34 -2.12 5.27
N THR A 17 5.49 -1.83 6.27
CA THR A 17 4.22 -2.55 6.47
C THR A 17 3.00 -1.79 5.97
N CYS A 18 3.19 -0.56 5.48
CA CYS A 18 2.15 0.29 4.89
C CYS A 18 2.74 1.09 3.73
N LEU A 19 2.31 0.80 2.49
CA LEU A 19 2.76 1.52 1.31
C LEU A 19 1.96 2.81 1.11
N PRO A 20 2.61 3.97 0.86
CA PRO A 20 1.92 5.18 0.44
C PRO A 20 1.53 5.08 -1.04
N GLY A 21 0.26 5.27 -1.41
CA GLY A 21 -0.20 5.02 -2.80
C GLY A 21 0.62 5.72 -3.88
N CYS A 22 0.79 7.04 -3.78
CA CYS A 22 1.44 7.86 -4.81
C CYS A 22 2.96 7.63 -4.94
N PHE A 23 3.60 6.93 -4.00
CA PHE A 23 5.07 6.76 -3.96
C PHE A 23 5.51 5.30 -3.85
N SER A 24 4.68 4.38 -4.36
CA SER A 24 4.94 2.94 -4.30
C SER A 24 5.04 2.33 -5.70
N MET A 25 5.94 1.36 -5.84
CA MET A 25 6.12 0.60 -7.08
C MET A 25 5.75 -0.86 -6.84
N TYR A 26 4.82 -1.37 -7.66
CA TYR A 26 4.33 -2.73 -7.52
C TYR A 26 4.92 -3.63 -8.61
N ARG A 27 5.34 -4.83 -8.21
CA ARG A 27 5.75 -5.86 -9.17
C ARG A 27 4.51 -6.54 -9.73
N ILE A 28 4.33 -6.52 -11.04
CA ILE A 28 3.17 -7.14 -11.70
C ILE A 28 3.30 -8.68 -11.72
N LYS A 29 4.48 -9.19 -12.10
CA LYS A 29 4.78 -10.63 -12.18
C LYS A 29 6.21 -10.95 -11.76
N SER A 30 6.47 -12.20 -11.38
CA SER A 30 7.79 -12.69 -10.98
C SER A 30 8.03 -14.10 -11.52
N PRO A 31 9.24 -14.43 -11.99
CA PRO A 31 9.56 -15.80 -12.37
C PRO A 31 9.61 -16.70 -11.11
N LYS A 32 9.11 -17.93 -11.23
CA LYS A 32 9.20 -18.99 -10.22
C LYS A 32 9.19 -20.34 -10.95
N ASN A 33 10.26 -21.14 -10.78
CA ASN A 33 10.38 -22.50 -11.33
C ASN A 33 10.01 -22.62 -12.83
N GLY A 34 10.50 -21.70 -13.67
CA GLY A 34 10.24 -21.72 -15.12
C GLY A 34 8.89 -21.12 -15.56
N ALA A 35 8.03 -20.72 -14.62
CA ALA A 35 6.75 -20.06 -14.91
C ALA A 35 6.71 -18.61 -14.39
N TRP A 36 5.84 -17.78 -14.99
CA TRP A 36 5.58 -16.43 -14.51
C TRP A 36 4.39 -16.45 -13.54
N VAL A 37 4.62 -16.00 -12.32
CA VAL A 37 3.57 -15.88 -11.30
C VAL A 37 3.10 -14.43 -11.22
N PRO A 38 1.80 -14.15 -11.38
CA PRO A 38 1.25 -12.82 -11.14
C PRO A 38 1.34 -12.49 -9.65
N ILE A 39 1.86 -11.31 -9.34
CA ILE A 39 2.00 -10.83 -7.96
C ILE A 39 0.87 -9.85 -7.67
N LEU A 40 0.89 -8.67 -8.30
CA LEU A 40 -0.21 -7.71 -8.13
C LEU A 40 -1.53 -8.24 -8.73
N ALA A 41 -1.45 -8.87 -9.91
CA ALA A 41 -2.61 -9.43 -10.60
C ALA A 41 -2.97 -10.85 -10.14
N ASN A 42 -2.59 -11.23 -8.90
CA ASN A 42 -2.96 -12.52 -8.37
C ASN A 42 -4.49 -12.59 -8.17
N PRO A 43 -5.18 -13.67 -8.62
CA PRO A 43 -6.63 -13.81 -8.48
C PRO A 43 -7.13 -13.62 -7.04
N ASP A 44 -6.41 -14.13 -6.03
CA ASP A 44 -6.80 -14.01 -4.62
C ASP A 44 -6.81 -12.54 -4.17
N ILE A 45 -5.83 -11.77 -4.67
CA ILE A 45 -5.73 -10.33 -4.39
C ILE A 45 -6.84 -9.58 -5.11
N ILE A 46 -7.06 -9.86 -6.40
CA ILE A 46 -8.08 -9.18 -7.20
C ILE A 46 -9.48 -9.43 -6.62
N LEU A 47 -9.80 -10.66 -6.24
CA LEU A 47 -11.12 -11.03 -5.73
C LEU A 47 -11.47 -10.28 -4.44
N GLU A 48 -10.52 -10.18 -3.52
CA GLU A 48 -10.73 -9.46 -2.26
C GLU A 48 -10.67 -7.95 -2.43
N TYR A 49 -9.83 -7.47 -3.34
CA TYR A 49 -9.72 -6.04 -3.63
C TYR A 49 -10.95 -5.50 -4.38
N ASN A 50 -11.62 -6.32 -5.19
CA ASN A 50 -12.80 -5.95 -5.97
C ASN A 50 -14.10 -5.90 -5.14
N GLN A 51 -14.01 -5.81 -3.81
CA GLN A 51 -15.17 -5.61 -2.95
C GLN A 51 -15.64 -4.14 -3.03
N ASN A 52 -16.60 -3.87 -3.91
CA ASN A 52 -17.16 -2.53 -4.12
C ASN A 52 -18.47 -2.25 -3.36
N VAL A 53 -19.03 -3.25 -2.68
CA VAL A 53 -20.30 -3.10 -1.94
C VAL A 53 -19.98 -2.58 -0.54
N VAL A 54 -20.07 -1.27 -0.39
CA VAL A 54 -19.74 -0.59 0.86
C VAL A 54 -21.04 -0.26 1.60
N THR A 55 -21.37 -1.06 2.61
CA THR A 55 -22.62 -0.89 3.39
C THR A 55 -22.40 -0.09 4.66
N THR A 56 -21.20 -0.17 5.23
CA THR A 56 -20.85 0.44 6.51
C THR A 56 -19.83 1.58 6.38
N LEU A 57 -19.81 2.48 7.37
CA LEU A 57 -18.79 3.54 7.48
C LEU A 57 -17.36 2.99 7.62
N HIS A 58 -17.19 1.83 8.27
CA HIS A 58 -15.90 1.17 8.40
C HIS A 58 -15.38 0.70 7.04
N GLU A 59 -16.24 0.06 6.24
CA GLU A 59 -15.90 -0.36 4.88
C GLU A 59 -15.61 0.86 3.98
N LYS A 60 -16.30 1.99 4.15
CA LYS A 60 -15.97 3.25 3.43
C LYS A 60 -14.57 3.75 3.79
N ASN A 61 -14.23 3.74 5.07
CA ASN A 61 -12.90 4.16 5.51
C ASN A 61 -11.82 3.18 5.04
N LEU A 62 -12.10 1.88 4.99
CA LEU A 62 -11.15 0.86 4.56
C LEU A 62 -10.93 0.86 3.05
N LEU A 63 -12.02 0.91 2.26
CA LEU A 63 -12.00 0.71 0.81
C LEU A 63 -11.81 2.01 0.02
N LEU A 64 -12.22 3.17 0.57
CA LEU A 64 -12.12 4.46 -0.14
C LEU A 64 -11.04 5.39 0.43
N LEU A 65 -10.77 5.31 1.73
CA LEU A 65 -9.76 6.16 2.38
C LEU A 65 -8.47 5.38 2.71
N GLY A 66 -8.56 4.06 2.83
CA GLY A 66 -7.47 3.17 3.21
C GLY A 66 -7.07 2.19 2.10
N GLU A 67 -7.45 2.43 0.86
CA GLU A 67 -7.28 1.52 -0.28
C GLU A 67 -5.85 0.96 -0.37
N ASP A 68 -4.84 1.83 -0.39
CA ASP A 68 -3.43 1.42 -0.48
C ASP A 68 -2.97 0.59 0.74
N ARG A 69 -3.50 0.92 1.93
CA ARG A 69 -3.20 0.21 3.17
C ARG A 69 -3.85 -1.17 3.18
N PHE A 70 -5.06 -1.25 2.65
CA PHE A 70 -5.78 -2.50 2.46
C PHE A 70 -5.04 -3.40 1.46
N LEU A 71 -4.67 -2.86 0.28
CA LEU A 71 -3.85 -3.56 -0.71
C LEU A 71 -2.53 -4.06 -0.11
N THR A 72 -1.85 -3.22 0.67
CA THR A 72 -0.61 -3.59 1.36
C THR A 72 -0.82 -4.79 2.29
N THR A 73 -1.88 -4.77 3.07
CA THR A 73 -2.22 -5.87 3.99
C THR A 73 -2.50 -7.16 3.24
N LEU A 74 -3.25 -7.07 2.14
CA LEU A 74 -3.58 -8.20 1.28
C LEU A 74 -2.32 -8.82 0.65
N MET A 75 -1.42 -7.99 0.12
CA MET A 75 -0.15 -8.42 -0.45
C MET A 75 0.76 -9.12 0.58
N LEU A 76 0.85 -8.60 1.80
CA LEU A 76 1.63 -9.23 2.88
C LEU A 76 1.04 -10.59 3.29
N ARG A 77 -0.30 -10.71 3.30
CA ARG A 77 -0.99 -11.95 3.66
C ARG A 77 -0.86 -13.02 2.56
N THR A 78 -1.04 -12.65 1.30
CA THR A 78 -0.94 -13.57 0.16
C THR A 78 0.49 -14.01 -0.11
N PHE A 79 1.48 -13.13 0.14
CA PHE A 79 2.90 -13.42 -0.08
C PHE A 79 3.76 -13.16 1.16
N PRO A 80 3.65 -13.97 2.23
CA PRO A 80 4.36 -13.73 3.49
C PRO A 80 5.89 -13.81 3.37
N LYS A 81 6.39 -14.50 2.34
CA LYS A 81 7.83 -14.59 2.03
C LYS A 81 8.35 -13.41 1.22
N ARG A 82 7.48 -12.49 0.75
CA ARG A 82 7.87 -11.30 0.00
C ARG A 82 7.78 -10.09 0.93
N GLN A 83 8.87 -9.34 0.97
CA GLN A 83 8.95 -8.12 1.78
C GLN A 83 8.74 -6.91 0.90
N MET A 84 8.11 -5.89 1.48
CA MET A 84 8.02 -4.55 0.91
C MET A 84 9.19 -3.73 1.44
N MET A 85 9.88 -3.05 0.54
CA MET A 85 11.14 -2.37 0.86
C MET A 85 11.03 -0.88 0.56
N PHE A 86 11.61 -0.07 1.44
CA PHE A 86 11.86 1.33 1.15
C PHE A 86 13.18 1.49 0.38
N VAL A 87 13.14 2.10 -0.79
CA VAL A 87 14.33 2.35 -1.61
C VAL A 87 14.65 3.85 -1.58
N PRO A 88 15.63 4.31 -0.78
CA PRO A 88 15.90 5.74 -0.59
C PRO A 88 16.41 6.44 -1.87
N GLN A 89 16.97 5.66 -2.80
CA GLN A 89 17.44 6.17 -4.09
C GLN A 89 16.31 6.36 -5.11
N ALA A 90 15.13 5.78 -4.87
CA ALA A 90 13.98 5.93 -5.76
C ALA A 90 13.44 7.36 -5.67
N ARG A 91 13.25 8.01 -6.82
CA ARG A 91 12.74 9.37 -6.92
C ARG A 91 11.40 9.37 -7.63
N CYS A 92 10.42 10.05 -7.05
CA CYS A 92 9.12 10.31 -7.67
C CYS A 92 8.87 11.82 -7.70
N LYS A 93 8.22 12.30 -8.76
CA LYS A 93 7.78 13.70 -8.88
C LYS A 93 6.27 13.72 -8.78
N THR A 94 5.75 14.62 -7.95
CA THR A 94 4.31 14.87 -7.83
C THR A 94 4.04 16.37 -7.80
N VAL A 95 2.79 16.74 -8.00
CA VAL A 95 2.32 18.11 -7.86
C VAL A 95 1.76 18.28 -6.45
N VAL A 96 2.25 19.27 -5.72
CA VAL A 96 1.73 19.62 -4.40
C VAL A 96 0.47 20.47 -4.54
N PRO A 97 -0.44 20.49 -3.55
CA PRO A 97 -1.59 21.37 -3.59
C PRO A 97 -1.17 22.84 -3.59
N ASP A 98 -1.74 23.64 -4.50
CA ASP A 98 -1.48 25.08 -4.60
C ASP A 98 -2.16 25.90 -3.48
N GLU A 99 -3.23 25.36 -2.90
CA GLU A 99 -4.02 26.02 -1.87
C GLU A 99 -3.91 25.33 -0.50
N PHE A 100 -3.70 26.12 0.56
CA PHE A 100 -3.62 25.63 1.94
C PHE A 100 -4.88 24.90 2.40
N LYS A 101 -6.06 25.34 1.95
CA LYS A 101 -7.35 24.68 2.27
C LYS A 101 -7.40 23.24 1.74
N VAL A 102 -6.84 23.00 0.54
CA VAL A 102 -6.75 21.67 -0.06
C VAL A 102 -5.78 20.79 0.74
N LEU A 103 -4.62 21.33 1.12
CA LEU A 103 -3.66 20.61 1.97
C LEU A 103 -4.27 20.21 3.33
N LEU A 104 -5.00 21.12 3.98
CA LEU A 104 -5.71 20.84 5.23
C LEU A 104 -6.79 19.76 5.04
N SER A 105 -7.52 19.80 3.92
CA SER A 105 -8.53 18.79 3.61
C SER A 105 -7.91 17.42 3.36
N GLN A 106 -6.75 17.35 2.70
CA GLN A 106 -6.02 16.10 2.46
C GLN A 106 -5.53 15.48 3.77
N ARG A 107 -5.02 16.27 4.72
CA ARG A 107 -4.54 15.78 6.01
C ARG A 107 -5.63 15.31 6.98
N ARG A 108 -6.88 15.69 6.74
CA ARG A 108 -8.02 15.27 7.56
C ARG A 108 -8.58 13.91 7.14
N ARG A 109 -8.35 13.50 5.89
CA ARG A 109 -8.63 12.15 5.40
C ARG A 109 -7.62 11.17 5.99
#